data_AF-A0A2E1KSN9-F1
#
_entry.id   AF-A0A2E1KSN9-F1
#
_cell.length_a   1.000
_cell.length_b   1.000
_cell.length_c   1.000
_cell.angle_alpha   90.00
_cell.angle_beta   90.00
_cell.angle_gamma   90.00
#
_symmetry.space_group_name_H-M   'P 1'
#
loop_
_entity.id
_entity.type
_entity.pdbx_description
1 polymer ?
#
loop_
_entity_poly.entity_id
_entity_poly.type
_entity_poly.pdbx_seq_one_letter_code
_entity_poly.pdbx_strand_id
1 'polypeptide(L)' 'MSLNLPKVLCIAGIAVAVLVFLLFFADLAIGYINPGLAPFKHASQTLDATFIICAAGLGALSWFTLKEQE' A
#
# COMPACT_ATOMS: atom_id res chain seq x y z
N MET A 1 -3.09 -2.32 -29.67
CA MET A 1 -3.55 -2.52 -28.29
C MET A 1 -3.73 -1.15 -27.67
N SER A 2 -4.94 -0.57 -27.75
CA SER A 2 -5.22 0.68 -27.05
C SER A 2 -5.22 0.37 -25.56
N LEU A 3 -4.24 0.88 -24.80
CA LEU A 3 -4.33 0.86 -23.34
C LEU A 3 -5.65 1.55 -22.99
N ASN A 4 -6.56 0.85 -22.35
CA ASN A 4 -7.65 1.49 -21.62
C ASN A 4 -6.98 2.23 -20.46
N LEU A 5 -6.56 3.48 -20.71
CA LEU A 5 -5.92 4.38 -19.76
C LEU A 5 -6.54 4.29 -18.35
N PRO A 6 -7.88 4.30 -18.16
CA PRO A 6 -8.49 4.13 -16.85
C PRO A 6 -8.18 2.80 -16.14
N LYS A 7 -8.12 1.67 -16.87
CA LYS A 7 -7.77 0.37 -16.30
C LYS A 7 -6.33 0.32 -15.82
N VAL A 8 -5.42 0.93 -16.60
CA VAL A 8 -3.99 0.96 -16.27
C VAL A 8 -3.72 1.79 -15.01
N LEU A 9 -4.41 2.92 -14.85
CA LEU A 9 -4.31 3.70 -13.61
C LEU A 9 -4.84 2.93 -12.39
N CYS A 10 -5.93 2.17 -12.51
CA CYS A 10 -6.44 1.36 -11.39
C CYS A 10 -5.46 0.25 -10.99
N ILE A 11 -4.89 -0.46 -11.98
CA ILE A 11 -3.88 -1.51 -11.73
C ILE A 11 -2.62 -0.90 -11.10
N ALA A 12 -2.16 0.25 -11.58
CA ALA A 12 -1.04 0.97 -10.98
C ALA A 12 -1.34 1.40 -9.54
N GLY A 13 -2.56 1.88 -9.27
CA GLY A 13 -3.03 2.23 -7.93
C GLY A 13 -3.00 1.03 -6.97
N ILE A 14 -3.48 -0.13 -7.41
CA ILE A 14 -3.40 -1.37 -6.63
C ILE A 14 -1.94 -1.78 -6.38
N ALA A 15 -1.08 -1.70 -7.39
CA ALA A 15 0.33 -2.03 -7.24
C ALA A 15 1.01 -1.13 -6.20
N VAL A 16 0.77 0.18 -6.27
CA VAL A 16 1.29 1.14 -5.29
C VAL A 16 0.72 0.87 -3.89
N ALA A 17 -0.58 0.59 -3.77
CA ALA A 17 -1.20 0.24 -2.50
C ALA A 17 -0.54 -0.98 -1.85
N VAL A 18 -0.32 -2.05 -2.62
CA VAL A 18 0.31 -3.28 -2.12
C VAL A 18 1.75 -3.02 -1.68
N LEU A 19 2.53 -2.29 -2.48
CA LEU A 19 3.91 -1.97 -2.13
C LEU A 19 4.01 -1.13 -0.86
N VAL A 20 3.19 -0.08 -0.75
CA VAL A 20 3.15 0.81 0.42
C VAL A 20 2.68 0.03 1.65
N PHE A 21 1.63 -0.78 1.52
CA PHE A 21 1.14 -1.61 2.61
C PHE A 21 2.21 -2.56 3.12
N LEU A 22 2.88 -3.30 2.23
CA LEU A 22 3.95 -4.22 2.61
C LEU A 22 5.12 -3.51 3.29
N LEU A 23 5.50 -2.33 2.80
CA LEU A 23 6.64 -1.59 3.33
C LEU A 23 6.38 -1.08 4.76
N PHE A 24 5.23 -0.46 4.99
CA PHE A 24 4.86 0.04 6.33
C PHE A 24 4.43 -1.07 7.28
N PHE A 25 3.79 -2.13 6.78
CA PHE A 25 3.48 -3.29 7.60
C PHE A 25 4.75 -4.03 8.03
N ALA A 26 5.72 -4.17 7.13
CA ALA A 26 7.04 -4.72 7.47
C ALA A 26 7.79 -3.83 8.45
N ASP A 27 7.74 -2.49 8.30
CA ASP A 27 8.37 -1.58 9.26
C ASP A 27 7.79 -1.74 10.66
N LEU A 28 6.46 -1.78 10.78
CA LEU A 28 5.78 -1.96 12.05
C LEU A 28 6.10 -3.34 12.65
N ALA A 29 5.96 -4.41 11.88
CA ALA A 29 6.16 -5.78 12.33
C ALA A 29 7.61 -6.08 12.71
N ILE A 30 8.56 -5.73 11.84
CA ILE A 30 10.00 -5.94 12.07
C ILE A 30 10.49 -4.97 13.15
N GLY A 31 10.01 -3.73 13.17
CA GLY A 31 10.34 -2.75 14.19
C GLY A 31 10.03 -3.26 15.60
N TYR A 32 8.89 -3.94 15.80
CA TYR A 32 8.55 -4.51 17.11
C TYR A 32 9.49 -5.63 17.55
N ILE A 33 10.14 -6.33 16.61
CA ILE A 33 11.06 -7.44 16.89
C ILE A 33 12.51 -6.93 17.03
N ASN A 34 12.95 -6.10 16.09
CA ASN A 34 14.29 -5.55 16.05
C ASN A 34 14.33 -4.20 15.30
N PRO A 35 14.40 -3.06 16.03
CA PRO A 35 14.40 -1.72 15.42
C PRO A 35 15.64 -1.44 14.56
N GLY A 36 16.69 -2.26 14.64
CA GLY A 36 17.90 -2.13 13.82
C GLY A 36 17.76 -2.65 12.39
N LEU A 37 16.80 -3.56 12.13
CA LEU A 37 16.52 -4.13 10.80
C LEU A 37 15.28 -3.53 10.13
N ALA A 38 14.52 -2.69 10.85
CA ALA A 38 13.33 -2.06 10.32
C ALA A 38 13.70 -0.96 9.29
N PRO A 39 13.08 -0.93 8.09
CA PRO A 39 13.40 0.00 7.01
C PRO A 39 13.43 1.48 7.44
N PHE A 40 12.54 1.88 8.35
CA PHE A 40 12.41 3.22 8.93
C PHE A 40 12.68 3.25 10.45
N LYS A 41 13.23 2.17 11.02
CA LYS A 41 13.64 2.09 12.43
C LYS A 41 12.54 2.39 13.44
N HIS A 42 11.27 2.14 13.11
CA HIS A 42 10.15 2.43 14.00
C HIS A 42 10.07 3.91 14.40
N ALA A 43 10.46 4.82 13.50
CA ALA A 43 10.56 6.25 13.81
C ALA A 43 9.22 6.86 14.27
N SER A 44 8.09 6.37 13.76
CA SER A 44 6.77 6.79 14.21
C SER A 44 5.70 5.72 13.93
N GLN A 45 5.27 5.03 14.99
CA GLN A 45 4.18 4.04 14.92
C GLN A 45 2.87 4.63 14.35
N THR A 46 2.62 5.92 14.60
CA THR A 46 1.45 6.62 14.09
C THR A 46 1.50 6.79 12.57
N LEU A 47 2.69 7.02 12.02
CA LEU A 47 2.92 7.13 10.58
C LEU A 47 2.66 5.78 9.92
N ASP A 48 3.25 4.71 10.44
CA ASP A 48 3.09 3.36 9.88
C ASP A 48 1.63 2.92 9.88
N ALA A 49 0.93 3.08 11.01
CA ALA A 49 -0.48 2.75 11.12
C ALA A 49 -1.35 3.57 10.14
N THR A 50 -1.06 4.86 9.98
CA THR A 50 -1.79 5.73 9.05
C THR A 50 -1.60 5.29 7.60
N PHE A 51 -0.36 5.01 7.19
CA PHE A 51 -0.08 4.57 5.82
C PHE A 51 -0.65 3.19 5.53
N ILE A 52 -0.65 2.26 6.51
CA ILE A 52 -1.30 0.95 6.37
C ILE A 52 -2.81 1.14 6.10
N ILE A 53 -3.50 1.99 6.87
CA ILE A 53 -4.94 2.25 6.69
C ILE A 53 -5.20 2.91 5.34
N CYS A 54 -4.43 3.94 4.96
CA CYS A 54 -4.58 4.63 3.68
C CYS A 54 -4.29 3.70 2.49
N ALA A 55 -3.27 2.84 2.58
CA ALA A 55 -2.94 1.88 1.54
C ALA A 55 -4.03 0.81 1.37
N ALA A 56 -4.59 0.32 2.47
CA ALA A 56 -5.73 -0.59 2.44
C ALA A 56 -6.96 0.06 1.76
N GLY A 57 -7.26 1.33 2.10
CA GLY A 57 -8.32 2.10 1.49
C GLY A 57 -8.10 2.32 -0.02
N LEU A 58 -6.90 2.74 -0.41
CA LEU A 58 -6.55 2.97 -1.82
C LEU A 58 -6.62 1.68 -2.64
N GLY A 59 -6.12 0.57 -2.10
CA GLY A 59 -6.21 -0.74 -2.74
C GLY A 59 -7.66 -1.22 -2.90
N ALA A 60 -8.49 -1.06 -1.86
CA ALA A 60 -9.90 -1.44 -1.91
C ALA A 60 -10.67 -0.62 -2.95
N LEU A 61 -10.52 0.72 -2.94
CA LEU A 61 -11.17 1.60 -3.91
C LEU A 61 -10.72 1.28 -5.34
N SER A 62 -9.42 1.12 -5.55
CA SER A 62 -8.88 0.81 -6.88
C SER A 62 -9.35 -0.56 -7.39
N TRP A 63 -9.54 -1.55 -6.49
CA TRP A 63 -10.09 -2.86 -6.83
C TRP A 63 -11.57 -2.81 -7.20
N PHE A 64 -12.39 -2.08 -6.44
CA PHE A 64 -13.81 -1.90 -6.77
C PHE A 64 -13.98 -1.18 -8.10
N THR A 65 -13.24 -0.08 -8.33
CA THR A 65 -13.27 0.63 -9.60
C THR A 65 -12.77 -0.23 -10.77
N LEU A 66 -11.76 -1.08 -10.56
CA LEU A 66 -11.31 -2.01 -11.60
C LEU A 66 -12.40 -3.01 -11.97
N LYS A 67 -13.13 -3.56 -10.98
CA LYS A 67 -14.26 -4.47 -11.21
C LYS A 67 -15.43 -3.83 -11.95
N GLU A 68 -15.68 -2.54 -11.76
CA GLU A 68 -16.71 -1.81 -12.52
C GLU A 68 -16.31 -1.59 -13.99
N GLN A 69 -15.00 -1.61 -14.29
CA GLN A 69 -14.47 -1.44 -15.63
C GLN A 69 -14.29 -2.77 -16.39
N GLU A 70 -14.34 -3.92 -15.69
CA GLU A 70 -14.34 -5.26 -16.31
C GLU A 70 -15.68 -5.58 -16.97
#